data_AF-A0A6A6DLX7-F1
#
_entry.id   AF-A0A6A6DLX7-F1
#
_cell.length_a   1.000
_cell.length_b   1.000
_cell.length_c   1.000
_cell.angle_alpha   90.00
_cell.angle_beta   90.00
_cell.angle_gamma   90.00
#
_symmetry.space_group_name_H-M   'P 1'
#
loop_
_entity.id
_entity.type
_entity.pdbx_description
1 polymer ?
#
loop_
_entity_poly.entity_id
_entity_poly.type
_entity_poly.pdbx_seq_one_letter_code
_entity_poly.pdbx_strand_id
1 'polypeptide(L)'
;MTAIYRPTEAIHFFKPCLRRIPMRPSNGASRFAFSTSRTLKATSPSSTSNRKHVTVVNDDGRVRWSELSVGEKAARTTQQSFNFAIVVVGVVMTGAVSYLLYKEVFSTDSKTAHFNRVTDQIRGDPRCTKLLGDSSKIKSYGEPSWSRWARNRFIASTTETDRWGTEHLRMKFYVEGPLNQGVVHVHMTKRPSQDEYVYQTLAVDVKGHSRIYLENADEEVGKKAAPKIFGARWW
;
A
#
# COMPACT_ATOMS: atom_id res chain seq x y z
N MET A 1 -55.19 -6.59 -17.46
CA MET A 1 -54.19 -7.64 -17.76
C MET A 1 -52.83 -6.98 -17.89
N THR A 2 -52.03 -6.99 -16.83
CA THR A 2 -50.66 -6.44 -16.84
C THR A 2 -49.80 -7.36 -15.99
N ALA A 3 -48.84 -8.01 -16.64
CA ALA A 3 -48.01 -9.07 -16.06
C ALA A 3 -46.91 -8.50 -15.16
N ILE A 4 -46.75 -9.09 -13.99
CA ILE A 4 -45.74 -8.77 -12.99
C ILE A 4 -44.44 -9.51 -13.37
N TYR A 5 -43.39 -8.76 -13.68
CA TYR A 5 -42.06 -9.29 -13.97
C TYR A 5 -41.32 -9.62 -12.65
N ARG A 6 -41.01 -10.91 -12.42
CA ARG A 6 -40.15 -11.41 -11.33
C ARG A 6 -38.82 -11.88 -11.92
N PRO A 7 -37.66 -11.26 -11.58
CA PRO A 7 -36.37 -11.75 -12.03
C PRO A 7 -35.75 -12.65 -10.97
N THR A 8 -36.17 -13.92 -10.92
CA THR A 8 -35.45 -14.98 -10.21
C THR A 8 -35.65 -16.24 -11.02
N GLU A 9 -34.63 -16.66 -11.78
CA GLU A 9 -34.43 -17.98 -12.41
C GLU A 9 -33.31 -17.81 -13.46
N ALA A 10 -32.04 -17.77 -13.03
CA ALA A 10 -30.90 -17.88 -13.96
C ALA A 10 -29.56 -18.16 -13.25
N ILE A 11 -29.49 -19.09 -12.29
CA ILE A 11 -28.19 -19.64 -11.87
C ILE A 11 -28.35 -21.13 -11.60
N HIS A 12 -28.41 -21.90 -12.68
CA HIS A 12 -28.13 -23.32 -12.62
C HIS A 12 -27.12 -23.66 -13.72
N PHE A 13 -26.10 -24.42 -13.34
CA PHE A 13 -25.06 -25.03 -14.18
C PHE A 13 -23.84 -24.20 -14.55
N PHE A 14 -22.98 -23.94 -13.56
CA PHE A 14 -21.53 -23.97 -13.81
C PHE A 14 -20.90 -25.03 -12.90
N LYS A 15 -20.69 -26.23 -13.45
CA LYS A 15 -19.85 -27.27 -12.85
C LYS A 15 -18.38 -26.99 -13.21
N PRO A 16 -17.45 -26.85 -12.26
CA PRO A 16 -16.03 -26.74 -12.60
C PRO A 16 -15.48 -28.12 -12.94
N CYS A 17 -15.21 -28.37 -14.22
CA CYS A 17 -14.45 -29.52 -14.68
C CYS A 17 -12.95 -29.30 -14.36
N LEU A 18 -12.48 -29.85 -13.25
CA LEU A 18 -11.04 -29.92 -12.93
C LEU A 18 -10.36 -30.93 -13.86
N ARG A 19 -9.75 -30.43 -14.94
CA ARG A 19 -8.92 -31.23 -15.85
C ARG A 19 -7.50 -31.33 -15.27
N ARG A 20 -7.19 -32.45 -14.61
CA ARG A 20 -5.81 -32.76 -14.16
C ARG A 20 -4.93 -33.04 -15.38
N ILE A 21 -3.82 -32.32 -15.49
CA ILE A 21 -2.76 -32.57 -16.48
C ILE A 21 -1.88 -33.72 -15.94
N PRO A 22 -1.65 -34.82 -16.68
CA PRO A 22 -0.72 -35.85 -16.26
C PRO A 22 0.74 -35.37 -16.45
N MET A 23 1.53 -35.38 -15.37
CA MET A 23 2.98 -35.25 -15.44
C MET A 23 3.60 -36.53 -16.01
N ARG A 24 4.40 -36.38 -17.07
CA ARG A 24 5.15 -37.47 -17.70
C ARG A 24 6.51 -37.60 -17.01
N PRO A 25 6.92 -38.79 -16.52
CA PRO A 25 8.26 -38.95 -15.94
C PRO A 25 9.31 -38.98 -17.04
N SER A 26 10.36 -38.16 -16.86
CA SER A 26 11.57 -38.15 -17.67
C SER A 26 12.50 -39.26 -17.19
N ASN A 27 12.58 -40.36 -17.94
CA ASN A 27 13.65 -41.36 -17.80
C ASN A 27 14.40 -41.43 -19.13
N GLY A 28 15.66 -40.99 -19.11
CA GLY A 28 16.54 -41.03 -20.26
C GLY A 28 17.96 -40.67 -19.86
N ALA A 29 18.61 -41.56 -19.10
CA ALA A 29 20.05 -41.50 -18.86
C ALA A 29 20.78 -41.79 -20.18
N SER A 30 21.28 -40.75 -20.86
CA SER A 30 22.24 -40.91 -21.94
C SER A 30 23.63 -41.12 -21.36
N ARG A 31 24.12 -42.35 -21.53
CA ARG A 31 25.49 -42.76 -21.23
C ARG A 31 26.44 -41.98 -22.14
N PHE A 32 27.31 -41.16 -21.57
CA PHE A 32 28.43 -40.59 -22.30
C PHE A 32 29.52 -41.66 -22.45
N ALA A 33 29.69 -42.16 -23.67
CA ALA A 33 30.85 -42.97 -24.03
C ALA A 33 32.03 -42.04 -24.34
N PHE A 34 33.10 -42.18 -23.57
CA PHE A 34 34.41 -41.64 -23.94
C PHE A 34 34.97 -42.48 -25.08
N SER A 35 35.31 -41.86 -26.20
CA SER A 35 36.10 -42.52 -27.26
C SER A 35 37.03 -41.52 -27.96
N THR A 36 38.30 -41.78 -27.70
CA THR A 36 39.48 -41.64 -28.58
C THR A 36 39.82 -40.27 -29.17
N SER A 37 40.92 -39.73 -28.66
CA SER A 37 41.77 -38.69 -29.23
C SER A 37 42.05 -38.90 -30.72
N ARG A 38 41.61 -37.95 -31.55
CA ARG A 38 42.15 -37.73 -32.90
C ARG A 38 42.88 -36.39 -32.92
N THR A 39 44.20 -36.47 -32.96
CA THR A 39 45.09 -35.35 -33.27
C THR A 39 44.87 -34.97 -34.73
N LEU A 40 43.98 -34.01 -34.99
CA LEU A 40 43.82 -33.43 -36.30
C LEU A 40 44.81 -32.27 -36.46
N LYS A 41 45.82 -32.58 -37.26
CA LYS A 41 46.76 -31.69 -37.94
C LYS A 41 46.10 -30.37 -38.33
N ALA A 42 46.68 -29.27 -37.84
CA ALA A 42 46.35 -27.92 -38.25
C ALA A 42 46.66 -27.75 -39.75
N THR A 43 45.62 -27.82 -40.57
CA THR A 43 45.63 -27.28 -41.92
C THR A 43 44.94 -25.93 -41.83
N SER A 44 45.72 -24.84 -41.82
CA SER A 44 45.20 -23.49 -42.00
C SER A 44 44.50 -23.41 -43.36
N PRO A 45 43.17 -23.22 -43.44
CA PRO A 45 42.54 -22.81 -44.68
C PRO A 45 42.72 -21.30 -44.81
N SER A 46 43.52 -20.89 -45.79
CA SER A 46 43.53 -19.53 -46.28
C SER A 46 42.13 -19.12 -46.75
N SER A 47 41.54 -18.17 -46.01
CA SER A 47 40.57 -17.17 -46.45
C SER A 47 39.46 -17.59 -47.43
N THR A 48 38.27 -17.83 -46.89
CA THR A 48 37.07 -17.02 -47.20
C THR A 48 36.01 -17.37 -46.15
N SER A 49 36.17 -16.81 -44.95
CA SER A 49 35.11 -16.81 -43.96
C SER A 49 33.99 -15.93 -44.53
N ASN A 50 32.90 -16.54 -44.99
CA ASN A 50 31.62 -15.84 -45.19
C ASN A 50 31.15 -15.35 -43.81
N ARG A 51 31.71 -14.23 -43.37
CA ARG A 51 31.38 -13.58 -42.11
C ARG A 51 29.89 -13.24 -42.15
N LYS A 52 29.09 -13.90 -41.32
CA LYS A 52 27.68 -13.57 -41.16
C LYS A 52 27.59 -12.20 -40.49
N HIS A 53 26.90 -11.27 -41.15
CA HIS A 53 26.69 -9.92 -40.63
C HIS A 53 25.97 -10.00 -39.28
N VAL A 54 26.55 -9.35 -38.27
CA VAL A 54 26.02 -9.36 -36.89
C VAL A 54 24.79 -8.45 -36.84
N THR A 55 23.63 -9.03 -36.57
CA THR A 55 22.37 -8.30 -36.39
C THR A 55 21.92 -8.37 -34.94
N VAL A 56 20.95 -7.51 -34.58
CA VAL A 56 20.37 -7.40 -33.21
C VAL A 56 19.89 -8.75 -32.65
N VAL A 57 19.64 -9.75 -33.50
CA VAL A 57 19.09 -11.06 -33.11
C VAL A 57 20.15 -12.17 -33.10
N ASN A 58 21.32 -11.97 -33.72
CA ASN A 58 22.30 -13.03 -34.00
C ASN A 58 23.69 -12.76 -33.39
N ASP A 59 23.80 -11.85 -32.42
CA ASP A 59 25.07 -11.55 -31.74
C ASP A 59 25.38 -12.58 -30.64
N ASP A 60 26.33 -13.47 -30.94
CA ASP A 60 26.76 -14.59 -30.08
C ASP A 60 27.93 -14.25 -29.14
N GLY A 61 28.36 -12.99 -29.02
CA GLY A 61 29.50 -12.64 -28.16
C GLY A 61 30.88 -12.80 -28.81
N ARG A 62 31.02 -13.73 -29.78
CA ARG A 62 32.32 -14.24 -30.29
C ARG A 62 33.16 -13.25 -31.10
N VAL A 63 32.55 -12.25 -31.74
CA VAL A 63 33.26 -11.28 -32.58
C VAL A 63 33.73 -10.10 -31.72
N ARG A 64 35.02 -9.75 -31.84
CA ARG A 64 35.69 -8.73 -31.04
C ARG A 64 35.26 -7.32 -31.48
N TRP A 65 35.01 -6.41 -30.54
CA TRP A 65 34.45 -5.07 -30.80
C TRP A 65 35.17 -4.26 -31.88
N SER A 66 36.50 -4.38 -31.98
CA SER A 66 37.34 -3.71 -32.98
C SER A 66 37.08 -4.15 -34.41
N GLU A 67 36.49 -5.33 -34.60
CA GLU A 67 36.26 -5.96 -35.92
C GLU A 67 34.81 -5.81 -36.40
N LEU A 68 33.93 -5.16 -35.65
CA LEU A 68 32.53 -4.92 -36.06
C LEU A 68 32.41 -3.66 -36.93
N SER A 69 31.54 -3.72 -37.94
CA SER A 69 31.16 -2.53 -38.71
C SER A 69 30.41 -1.52 -37.83
N VAL A 70 30.33 -0.27 -38.26
CA VAL A 70 29.62 0.80 -37.51
C VAL A 70 28.15 0.41 -37.25
N GLY A 71 27.50 -0.26 -38.21
CA GLY A 71 26.13 -0.77 -38.07
C GLY A 71 26.02 -1.99 -37.13
N GLU A 72 26.98 -2.91 -37.16
CA GLU A 72 27.02 -4.07 -36.27
C GLU A 72 27.27 -3.66 -34.80
N LYS A 73 28.11 -2.64 -34.57
CA LYS A 73 28.30 -2.01 -33.24
C LYS A 73 27.02 -1.39 -32.74
N ALA A 74 26.30 -0.67 -33.60
CA ALA A 74 25.01 -0.07 -33.25
C ALA A 74 23.99 -1.15 -32.89
N ALA A 75 23.93 -2.25 -33.66
CA ALA A 75 23.04 -3.37 -33.39
C ALA A 75 23.31 -4.03 -32.02
N ARG A 76 24.59 -4.31 -31.72
CA ARG A 76 25.02 -4.88 -30.44
C ARG A 76 24.74 -3.94 -29.25
N THR A 77 25.02 -2.65 -29.44
CA THR A 77 24.72 -1.62 -28.43
C THR A 77 23.23 -1.53 -28.17
N THR A 78 22.41 -1.58 -29.24
CA THR A 78 20.95 -1.54 -29.16
C THR A 78 20.39 -2.73 -28.37
N GLN A 79 20.92 -3.93 -28.59
CA GLN A 79 20.48 -5.12 -27.86
C GLN A 79 20.84 -5.04 -26.36
N GLN A 80 22.07 -4.57 -26.06
CA GLN A 80 22.52 -4.37 -24.68
C GLN A 80 21.73 -3.25 -23.98
N SER A 81 21.46 -2.14 -24.67
CA SER A 81 20.72 -1.00 -24.14
C SER A 81 19.24 -1.29 -23.98
N PHE A 82 18.64 -2.11 -24.83
CA PHE A 82 17.21 -2.45 -24.75
C PHE A 82 16.90 -3.30 -23.51
N ASN A 83 17.69 -4.33 -23.23
CA ASN A 83 17.53 -5.12 -22.00
C ASN A 83 17.76 -4.28 -20.75
N PHE A 84 18.77 -3.40 -20.76
CA PHE A 84 19.02 -2.47 -19.66
C PHE A 84 17.85 -1.48 -19.48
N ALA A 85 17.28 -0.95 -20.57
CA ALA A 85 16.13 -0.06 -20.53
C ALA A 85 14.91 -0.74 -19.88
N ILE A 86 14.63 -2.01 -20.23
CA ILE A 86 13.55 -2.77 -19.59
C ILE A 86 13.78 -2.92 -18.08
N VAL A 87 15.02 -3.23 -17.66
CA VAL A 87 15.37 -3.31 -16.23
C VAL A 87 15.17 -1.97 -15.53
N VAL A 88 15.62 -0.86 -16.13
CA VAL A 88 15.44 0.48 -15.57
C VAL A 88 13.96 0.84 -15.44
N VAL A 89 13.15 0.56 -16.47
CA VAL A 89 11.70 0.78 -16.43
C VAL A 89 11.05 -0.03 -15.30
N GLY A 90 11.44 -1.30 -15.16
CA GLY A 90 10.97 -2.16 -14.07
C GLY A 90 11.32 -1.62 -12.68
N VAL A 91 12.55 -1.13 -12.49
CA VAL A 91 13.00 -0.52 -11.23
C VAL A 91 12.22 0.76 -10.93
N VAL A 92 12.01 1.64 -11.91
CA VAL A 92 11.25 2.88 -11.73
C VAL A 92 9.79 2.58 -11.35
N MET A 93 9.15 1.64 -12.06
CA MET A 93 7.76 1.27 -11.78
C MET A 93 7.62 0.62 -10.39
N THR A 94 8.55 -0.25 -10.03
CA THR A 94 8.58 -0.89 -8.70
C THR A 94 8.83 0.14 -7.60
N GLY A 95 9.74 1.09 -7.83
CA GLY A 95 10.01 2.21 -6.92
C GLY A 95 8.78 3.10 -6.73
N ALA A 96 8.05 3.41 -7.80
CA ALA A 96 6.83 4.21 -7.72
C ALA A 96 5.73 3.54 -6.88
N VAL A 97 5.46 2.25 -7.10
CA VAL A 97 4.49 1.50 -6.30
C VAL A 97 4.94 1.42 -4.84
N SER A 98 6.22 1.14 -4.60
CA SER A 98 6.79 1.08 -3.24
C SER A 98 6.67 2.42 -2.51
N TYR A 99 6.91 3.52 -3.21
CA TYR A 99 6.76 4.88 -2.68
C TYR A 99 5.30 5.19 -2.30
N LEU A 100 4.34 4.83 -3.15
CA LEU A 100 2.92 5.03 -2.85
C LEU A 100 2.48 4.20 -1.64
N LEU A 101 2.90 2.94 -1.54
CA LEU A 101 2.62 2.10 -0.38
C LEU A 101 3.24 2.67 0.90
N TYR A 102 4.48 3.16 0.81
CA TYR A 102 5.12 3.80 1.95
C TYR A 102 4.36 5.04 2.42
N LYS A 103 3.97 5.93 1.49
CA LYS A 103 3.27 7.16 1.81
C LYS A 103 1.87 6.92 2.40
N GLU A 104 1.13 5.95 1.89
CA GLU A 104 -0.26 5.70 2.31
C GLU A 104 -0.37 4.79 3.55
N VAL A 105 0.46 3.73 3.63
CA VAL A 105 0.29 2.65 4.61
C VAL A 105 1.31 2.73 5.74
N PHE A 106 2.58 2.97 5.41
CA PHE A 106 3.67 2.91 6.39
C PHE A 106 4.05 4.27 6.98
N SER A 107 3.59 5.36 6.37
CA SER A 107 3.80 6.69 6.91
C SER A 107 3.16 6.80 8.29
N THR A 108 3.89 7.46 9.20
CA THR A 108 3.39 7.84 10.52
C THR A 108 2.18 8.77 10.46
N ASP A 109 1.98 9.42 9.32
CA ASP A 109 0.84 10.31 9.03
C ASP A 109 -0.36 9.54 8.43
N SER A 110 -0.28 8.20 8.34
CA SER A 110 -1.39 7.40 7.83
C SER A 110 -2.58 7.36 8.81
N LYS A 111 -3.78 7.25 8.25
CA LYS A 111 -5.04 7.17 9.02
C LYS A 111 -5.04 6.02 10.04
N THR A 112 -4.46 4.88 9.66
CA THR A 112 -4.33 3.69 10.50
C THR A 112 -3.31 3.90 11.63
N ALA A 113 -2.19 4.59 11.36
CA ALA A 113 -1.23 4.96 12.41
C ALA A 113 -1.88 5.88 13.46
N HIS A 114 -2.63 6.90 13.03
CA HIS A 114 -3.38 7.76 13.95
C HIS A 114 -4.44 6.99 14.74
N PHE A 115 -5.18 6.07 14.12
CA PHE A 115 -6.15 5.20 14.79
C PHE A 115 -5.51 4.36 15.91
N ASN A 116 -4.35 3.76 15.65
CA ASN A 116 -3.63 2.95 16.64
C ASN A 116 -3.14 3.83 17.80
N ARG A 117 -2.51 4.98 17.50
CA ARG A 117 -2.05 5.93 18.51
C ARG A 117 -3.17 6.41 19.43
N VAL A 118 -4.31 6.78 18.86
CA VAL A 118 -5.48 7.20 19.65
C VAL A 118 -6.01 6.04 20.50
N THR A 119 -6.06 4.83 19.95
CA THR A 119 -6.49 3.65 20.72
C THR A 119 -5.56 3.41 21.91
N ASP A 120 -4.25 3.52 21.73
CA ASP A 120 -3.27 3.32 22.79
C ASP A 120 -3.35 4.43 23.84
N GLN A 121 -3.60 5.68 23.42
CA GLN A 121 -3.85 6.80 24.33
C GLN A 121 -5.11 6.57 25.19
N ILE A 122 -6.19 6.08 24.60
CA ILE A 122 -7.43 5.73 25.33
C ILE A 122 -7.19 4.57 26.32
N ARG A 123 -6.35 3.59 25.95
CA ARG A 123 -5.97 2.49 26.86
C ARG A 123 -5.11 2.98 28.02
N GLY A 124 -4.31 4.02 27.81
CA GLY A 124 -3.44 4.63 28.82
C GLY A 124 -4.13 5.61 29.77
N ASP A 125 -5.27 6.20 29.37
CA ASP A 125 -5.98 7.16 30.21
C ASP A 125 -6.82 6.46 31.31
N PRO A 126 -6.52 6.68 32.60
CA PRO A 126 -7.28 6.09 33.70
C PRO A 126 -8.77 6.49 33.71
N ARG A 127 -9.14 7.63 33.12
CA ARG A 127 -10.55 8.05 33.00
C ARG A 127 -11.32 7.12 32.09
N CYS A 128 -10.72 6.76 30.95
CA CYS A 128 -11.31 5.82 29.99
C CYS A 128 -11.31 4.39 30.53
N THR A 129 -10.22 3.94 31.17
CA THR A 129 -10.14 2.60 31.79
C THR A 129 -11.20 2.41 32.88
N LYS A 130 -11.51 3.44 33.68
CA LYS A 130 -12.57 3.35 34.70
C LYS A 130 -13.96 3.11 34.10
N LEU A 131 -14.26 3.68 32.94
CA LEU A 131 -15.56 3.56 32.30
C LEU A 131 -15.69 2.34 31.39
N LEU A 132 -14.65 2.02 30.62
CA LEU A 132 -14.64 0.93 29.64
C LEU A 132 -14.21 -0.40 30.27
N GLY A 133 -13.40 -0.36 31.32
CA GLY A 133 -12.83 -1.51 32.03
C GLY A 133 -11.34 -1.69 31.76
N ASP A 134 -10.82 -2.88 32.04
CA ASP A 134 -9.40 -3.20 31.94
C ASP A 134 -8.81 -2.89 30.56
N SER A 135 -7.66 -2.20 30.54
CA SER A 135 -7.04 -1.64 29.33
C SER A 135 -6.69 -2.71 28.29
N SER A 136 -6.31 -3.91 28.76
CA SER A 136 -5.96 -5.05 27.91
C SER A 136 -7.15 -5.60 27.10
N LYS A 137 -8.38 -5.37 27.58
CA LYS A 137 -9.62 -5.88 26.98
C LYS A 137 -10.34 -4.84 26.12
N ILE A 138 -9.79 -3.62 26.02
CA ILE A 138 -10.36 -2.54 25.21
C ILE A 138 -10.06 -2.80 23.73
N LYS A 139 -11.11 -3.04 22.96
CA LYS A 139 -11.09 -3.22 21.51
C LYS A 139 -11.58 -1.96 20.83
N SER A 140 -10.94 -1.59 19.72
CA SER A 140 -11.40 -0.50 18.85
C SER A 140 -11.71 -1.04 17.45
N TYR A 141 -12.73 -0.49 16.81
CA TYR A 141 -13.17 -0.91 15.49
C TYR A 141 -13.87 0.21 14.72
N GLY A 142 -13.87 0.10 13.40
CA GLY A 142 -14.53 1.04 12.49
C GLY A 142 -16.06 0.97 12.51
N GLU A 143 -16.69 1.67 11.57
CA GLU A 143 -18.14 1.76 11.47
C GLU A 143 -18.78 0.41 11.08
N PRO A 144 -19.85 -0.03 11.76
CA PRO A 144 -20.56 -1.22 11.36
C PRO A 144 -21.30 -1.00 10.03
N SER A 145 -21.24 -1.98 9.14
CA SER A 145 -22.09 -1.99 7.95
C SER A 145 -23.44 -2.62 8.24
N TRP A 146 -24.50 -2.10 7.60
CA TRP A 146 -25.84 -2.68 7.63
C TRP A 146 -25.95 -3.98 6.81
N SER A 147 -25.07 -4.18 5.81
CA SER A 147 -25.12 -5.34 4.93
C SER A 147 -24.50 -6.59 5.59
N ARG A 148 -25.25 -7.71 5.57
CA ARG A 148 -24.77 -9.02 6.06
C ARG A 148 -23.55 -9.54 5.32
N TRP A 149 -23.35 -9.11 4.06
CA TRP A 149 -22.21 -9.47 3.21
C TRP A 149 -20.97 -8.61 3.54
N ALA A 150 -21.16 -7.33 3.86
CA ALA A 150 -20.07 -6.38 4.07
C ALA A 150 -19.75 -6.17 5.56
N ARG A 151 -19.35 -7.21 6.29
CA ARG A 151 -19.06 -7.11 7.74
C ARG A 151 -17.72 -6.44 8.09
N ASN A 152 -16.94 -6.04 7.08
CA ASN A 152 -15.68 -5.36 7.32
C ASN A 152 -15.95 -3.97 7.90
N ARG A 153 -15.40 -3.69 9.09
CA ARG A 153 -15.55 -2.41 9.78
C ARG A 153 -14.46 -1.45 9.30
N PHE A 154 -14.77 -0.59 8.33
CA PHE A 154 -13.83 0.41 7.85
C PHE A 154 -13.79 1.61 8.80
N ILE A 155 -12.62 2.25 8.93
CA ILE A 155 -12.44 3.44 9.76
C ILE A 155 -13.00 4.64 8.99
N ALA A 156 -14.10 5.22 9.49
CA ALA A 156 -14.69 6.41 8.90
C ALA A 156 -13.76 7.60 9.13
N SER A 157 -13.08 8.01 8.07
CA SER A 157 -12.09 9.10 8.09
C SER A 157 -12.29 10.03 6.91
N THR A 158 -12.34 11.33 7.19
CA THR A 158 -12.48 12.39 6.21
C THR A 158 -11.31 13.34 6.35
N THR A 159 -10.63 13.59 5.24
CA THR A 159 -9.57 14.61 5.16
C THR A 159 -10.12 15.76 4.32
N GLU A 160 -10.16 16.96 4.90
CA GLU A 160 -10.68 18.17 4.28
C GLU A 160 -9.60 19.25 4.35
N THR A 161 -9.31 19.92 3.24
CA THR A 161 -8.35 21.03 3.21
C THR A 161 -9.12 22.35 3.22
N ASP A 162 -8.82 23.19 4.20
CA ASP A 162 -9.43 24.51 4.34
C ASP A 162 -8.87 25.51 3.32
N ARG A 163 -9.54 26.65 3.15
CA ARG A 163 -9.13 27.74 2.24
C ARG A 163 -7.75 28.28 2.57
N TRP A 164 -7.35 28.24 3.84
CA TRP A 164 -6.02 28.66 4.30
C TRP A 164 -4.94 27.57 4.15
N GLY A 165 -5.28 26.42 3.54
CA GLY A 165 -4.35 25.30 3.32
C GLY A 165 -4.12 24.43 4.55
N THR A 166 -4.91 24.60 5.62
CA THR A 166 -4.88 23.71 6.78
C THR A 166 -5.65 22.44 6.47
N GLU A 167 -5.02 21.28 6.66
CA GLU A 167 -5.69 19.99 6.51
C GLU A 167 -6.36 19.59 7.82
N HIS A 168 -7.63 19.21 7.73
CA HIS A 168 -8.43 18.68 8.83
C HIS A 168 -8.65 17.19 8.61
N LEU A 169 -8.14 16.38 9.54
CA LEU A 169 -8.41 14.95 9.59
C LEU A 169 -9.47 14.70 10.67
N ARG A 170 -10.66 14.29 10.24
CA ARG A 170 -11.76 13.87 11.12
C ARG A 170 -11.90 12.37 11.07
N MET A 171 -11.94 11.71 12.21
CA MET A 171 -12.09 10.26 12.30
C MET A 171 -13.12 9.89 13.38
N LYS A 172 -13.97 8.93 13.04
CA LYS A 172 -14.98 8.36 13.94
C LYS A 172 -14.79 6.85 14.00
N PHE A 173 -14.67 6.32 15.20
CA PHE A 173 -14.62 4.87 15.42
C PHE A 173 -15.25 4.51 16.76
N TYR A 174 -15.42 3.21 16.99
CA TYR A 174 -16.09 2.67 18.16
C TYR A 174 -15.10 1.94 19.04
N VAL A 175 -15.31 2.03 20.35
CA VAL A 175 -14.50 1.35 21.35
C VAL A 175 -15.41 0.51 22.23
N GLU A 176 -14.98 -0.71 22.51
CA GLU A 176 -15.71 -1.68 23.32
C GLU A 176 -14.77 -2.21 24.39
N GLY A 177 -15.17 -2.04 25.64
CA GLY A 177 -14.54 -2.65 26.80
C GLY A 177 -15.48 -3.62 27.50
N PRO A 178 -15.00 -4.36 28.51
CA PRO A 178 -15.82 -5.33 29.24
C PRO A 178 -16.99 -4.70 30.01
N LEU A 179 -16.90 -3.41 30.37
CA LEU A 179 -17.96 -2.72 31.11
C LEU A 179 -18.93 -1.99 30.18
N ASN A 180 -18.40 -1.22 29.22
CA ASN A 180 -19.18 -0.34 28.37
C ASN A 180 -18.60 -0.24 26.96
N GLN A 181 -19.42 0.32 26.08
CA GLN A 181 -19.05 0.69 24.71
C GLN A 181 -19.18 2.21 24.53
N GLY A 182 -18.35 2.75 23.65
CA GLY A 182 -18.34 4.17 23.34
C GLY A 182 -17.97 4.48 21.90
N VAL A 183 -18.11 5.76 21.56
CA VAL A 183 -17.75 6.32 20.26
C VAL A 183 -16.63 7.32 20.47
N VAL A 184 -15.61 7.26 19.63
CA VAL A 184 -14.47 8.16 19.65
C VAL A 184 -14.59 9.13 18.50
N HIS A 185 -14.47 10.41 18.83
CA HIS A 185 -14.41 11.50 17.88
C HIS A 185 -13.01 12.11 17.92
N VAL A 186 -12.32 12.03 16.78
CA VAL A 186 -10.99 12.59 16.61
C VAL A 186 -11.06 13.68 15.57
N HIS A 187 -10.54 14.86 15.91
CA HIS A 187 -10.31 15.95 15.00
C HIS A 187 -8.87 16.42 15.17
N MET A 188 -8.10 16.26 14.10
CA MET A 188 -6.72 16.72 14.01
C MET A 188 -6.60 17.76 12.92
N THR A 189 -5.62 18.65 13.08
CA THR A 189 -5.29 19.68 12.10
C THR A 189 -3.81 19.68 11.79
N LYS A 190 -3.48 19.89 10.52
CA LYS A 190 -2.11 20.07 10.04
C LYS A 190 -2.04 21.37 9.27
N ARG A 191 -1.31 22.34 9.84
CA ARG A 191 -1.04 23.61 9.17
C ARG A 191 -0.01 23.38 8.07
N PRO A 192 0.00 24.19 7.00
CA PRO A 192 1.02 24.07 5.95
C PRO A 192 2.45 24.35 6.47
N SER A 193 2.59 25.02 7.62
CA SER A 193 3.87 25.24 8.29
C SER A 193 4.30 24.11 9.23
N GLN A 194 3.43 23.12 9.48
CA GLN A 194 3.66 22.02 10.41
C GLN A 194 3.67 20.70 9.65
N ASP A 195 4.70 19.89 9.87
CA ASP A 195 4.80 18.58 9.22
C ASP A 195 3.96 17.50 9.94
N GLU A 196 3.55 17.74 11.18
CA GLU A 196 2.80 16.77 11.99
C GLU A 196 1.35 17.23 12.26
N TYR A 197 0.43 16.26 12.34
CA TYR A 197 -0.95 16.50 12.76
C TYR A 197 -1.03 16.78 14.26
N VAL A 198 -1.67 17.89 14.62
CA VAL A 198 -1.93 18.27 16.00
C VAL A 198 -3.39 17.99 16.33
N TYR A 199 -3.64 17.37 17.48
CA TYR A 199 -4.99 17.14 17.99
C TYR A 199 -5.68 18.47 18.31
N GLN A 200 -6.84 18.69 17.70
CA GLN A 200 -7.72 19.80 18.06
C GLN A 200 -8.76 19.34 19.08
N THR A 201 -9.38 18.18 18.83
CA THR A 201 -10.30 17.53 19.76
C THR A 201 -10.11 16.03 19.71
N LEU A 202 -9.94 15.42 20.89
CA LEU A 202 -10.02 13.99 21.09
C LEU A 202 -11.03 13.72 22.21
N ALA A 203 -12.19 13.20 21.82
CA ALA A 203 -13.29 12.95 22.74
C ALA A 203 -13.78 11.50 22.66
N VAL A 204 -14.15 10.95 23.82
CA VAL A 204 -14.73 9.61 23.98
C VAL A 204 -16.09 9.73 24.63
N ASP A 205 -17.11 9.28 23.91
CA ASP A 205 -18.49 9.22 24.36
C ASP A 205 -18.82 7.80 24.80
N VAL A 206 -18.85 7.56 26.10
CA VAL A 206 -19.29 6.28 26.67
C VAL A 206 -20.79 6.34 26.93
N LYS A 207 -21.53 5.31 26.53
CA LYS A 207 -22.98 5.25 26.76
C LYS A 207 -23.29 5.41 28.25
N GLY A 208 -24.14 6.38 28.58
CA GLY A 208 -24.58 6.64 29.96
C GLY A 208 -23.63 7.49 30.81
N HIS A 209 -22.52 7.98 30.27
CA HIS A 209 -21.56 8.85 30.96
C HIS A 209 -21.36 10.17 30.21
N SER A 210 -20.79 11.17 30.89
CA SER A 210 -20.38 12.41 30.23
C SER A 210 -19.24 12.16 29.25
N ARG A 211 -19.21 12.93 28.16
CA ARG A 211 -18.12 12.94 27.18
C ARG A 211 -16.80 13.22 27.89
N ILE A 212 -15.83 12.33 27.72
CA ILE A 212 -14.47 12.53 28.21
C ILE A 212 -13.67 13.16 27.09
N TYR A 213 -13.05 14.30 27.38
CA TYR A 213 -12.07 14.91 26.50
C TYR A 213 -10.66 14.59 26.98
N LEU A 214 -9.87 13.97 26.11
CA LEU A 214 -8.46 13.65 26.38
C LEU A 214 -7.58 14.83 25.97
N GLU A 215 -7.87 15.42 24.81
CA GLU A 215 -7.16 16.60 24.31
C GLU A 215 -8.19 17.58 23.71
N ASN A 216 -8.24 18.80 24.26
CA ASN A 216 -9.11 19.88 23.81
C ASN A 216 -8.29 21.15 23.60
N ALA A 217 -7.82 21.37 22.36
CA ALA A 217 -7.14 22.61 22.02
C ALA A 217 -8.10 23.82 22.04
N ASP A 218 -9.37 23.60 21.70
CA ASP A 218 -10.37 24.68 21.59
C ASP A 218 -10.71 25.32 22.95
N GLU A 219 -10.70 24.55 24.04
CA GLU A 219 -10.90 25.10 25.39
C GLU A 219 -9.72 25.97 25.83
N GLU A 220 -8.49 25.61 25.43
CA GLU A 220 -7.29 26.38 25.75
C GLU A 220 -7.22 27.70 24.97
N VAL A 221 -7.71 27.71 23.72
CA VAL A 221 -7.84 28.93 22.93
C VAL A 221 -8.90 29.86 23.53
N GLY A 222 -10.06 29.32 23.94
CA GLY A 222 -11.12 30.10 24.60
C GLY A 222 -10.70 30.76 25.92
N LYS A 223 -9.82 30.10 26.70
CA LYS A 223 -9.26 30.69 27.94
C LYS A 223 -8.29 31.85 27.68
N LYS A 224 -7.63 31.88 26.51
CA LYS A 224 -6.63 32.89 26.14
C LYS A 224 -7.20 34.06 25.33
N ALA A 225 -8.43 33.95 24.82
CA ALA A 225 -9.00 34.87 23.83
C ALA A 225 -9.60 36.18 24.39
N ALA A 226 -9.60 36.42 25.70
CA ALA A 226 -10.09 37.67 26.27
C ALA A 226 -8.92 38.61 26.64
N PRO A 227 -8.46 39.51 25.74
CA PRO A 227 -7.53 40.55 26.14
C PRO A 227 -8.21 41.45 27.17
N LYS A 228 -7.65 41.48 28.38
CA LYS A 228 -8.11 42.32 29.49
C LYS A 228 -7.61 43.75 29.23
N ILE A 229 -8.30 44.50 28.38
CA ILE A 229 -8.03 45.93 28.16
C ILE A 229 -8.97 46.74 29.05
N PHE A 230 -8.38 47.50 29.98
CA PHE A 230 -9.08 48.45 30.88
C PHE A 230 -10.09 47.84 31.87
N GLY A 231 -9.81 46.68 32.44
CA GLY A 231 -10.61 46.14 33.56
C GLY A 231 -12.04 45.69 33.20
N ALA A 232 -12.48 45.89 31.96
CA ALA A 232 -13.76 45.42 31.44
C ALA A 232 -13.53 44.20 30.54
N ARG A 233 -14.34 43.15 30.75
CA ARG A 233 -14.46 42.03 29.81
C ARG A 233 -15.53 42.43 28.80
N TRP A 234 -15.11 42.75 27.59
CA TRP A 234 -16.03 42.90 26.47
C TRP A 234 -16.34 41.48 25.96
N TRP A 235 -17.61 41.11 26.00
CA TRP A 235 -18.16 39.87 25.44
C TRP A 235 -18.74 40.14 24.06
#